data_AF-A0A6A7B2C3-F1
#
_entry.id   AF-A0A6A7B2C3-F1
#
_cell.length_a   1.000
_cell.length_b   1.000
_cell.length_c   1.000
_cell.angle_alpha   90.00
_cell.angle_beta   90.00
_cell.angle_gamma   90.00
#
_symmetry.space_group_name_H-M   'P 1'
#
loop_
_entity.id
_entity.type
_entity.pdbx_description
1 polymer ?
#
loop_
_entity_poly.entity_id
_entity_poly.type
_entity_poly.pdbx_seq_one_letter_code
_entity_poly.pdbx_strand_id
1 'polypeptide(L)'
;MDPDTEITFQQYTSGNGFSFGVALPETNGDAFIGRISASVEGWAAVSMIGSMEDGVMVVAWPSGDDIVSSLRTTGDSTDPDAAVTTIPEGTFINETGFTYTFLCEGCVIPGNTLGYAVSNTVPVEPAIDSSPLEIPEGGFGTFDFDAAAAQSANFAEWADLAGEYDTTSKDANVSPEKRGLRKVTCAGRSCNGSSIMYRKKRALRKVTCAGMGCSGS
;
A
#
# COMPACT_ATOMS: atom_id res chain seq x y z
N MET A 1 -0.21 7.41 -19.22
CA MET A 1 -0.71 6.05 -18.97
C MET A 1 0.41 5.25 -18.38
N ASP A 2 0.15 4.63 -17.23
CA ASP A 2 1.04 3.66 -16.59
C ASP A 2 0.96 2.34 -17.36
N PRO A 3 2.08 1.71 -17.73
CA PRO A 3 2.06 0.50 -18.55
C PRO A 3 1.64 -0.75 -17.77
N ASP A 4 1.74 -0.74 -16.44
CA ASP A 4 1.46 -1.92 -15.61
C ASP A 4 -0.02 -1.97 -15.18
N THR A 5 -0.62 -0.82 -14.86
CA THR A 5 -2.01 -0.67 -14.41
C THR A 5 -2.96 -0.09 -15.46
N GLU A 6 -2.43 0.41 -16.57
CA GLU A 6 -3.15 1.17 -17.60
C GLU A 6 -3.81 2.47 -17.07
N ILE A 7 -3.54 2.87 -15.82
CA ILE A 7 -4.08 4.08 -15.22
C ILE A 7 -3.46 5.32 -15.88
N THR A 8 -4.29 6.30 -16.22
CA THR A 8 -3.81 7.58 -16.71
C THR A 8 -3.80 8.61 -15.60
N PHE A 9 -2.60 8.97 -15.16
CA PHE A 9 -2.36 10.00 -14.16
C PHE A 9 -2.08 11.36 -14.81
N GLN A 10 -2.57 12.42 -14.18
CA GLN A 10 -1.86 13.69 -14.25
C GLN A 10 -0.59 13.57 -13.41
N GLN A 11 0.56 13.90 -13.98
CA GLN A 11 1.85 13.71 -13.32
C GLN A 11 2.58 15.03 -13.08
N TYR A 12 3.06 15.19 -11.85
CA TYR A 12 4.10 16.13 -11.46
C TYR A 12 5.43 15.38 -11.27
N THR A 13 6.53 16.00 -11.70
CA THR A 13 7.88 15.49 -11.48
C THR A 13 8.77 16.63 -10.99
N SER A 14 9.44 16.43 -9.87
CA SER A 14 10.42 17.37 -9.31
C SER A 14 11.84 17.00 -9.74
N GLY A 15 12.76 17.96 -9.63
CA GLY A 15 14.16 17.77 -10.00
C GLY A 15 14.97 16.88 -9.04
N ASN A 16 14.42 16.57 -7.86
CA ASN A 16 15.07 15.76 -6.82
C ASN A 16 14.66 14.28 -6.85
N GLY A 17 14.16 13.80 -7.99
CA GLY A 17 13.84 12.37 -8.18
C GLY A 17 12.48 11.96 -7.62
N PHE A 18 11.62 12.90 -7.23
CA PHE A 18 10.23 12.63 -6.85
C PHE A 18 9.28 12.88 -8.01
N SER A 19 8.23 12.08 -8.07
CA SER A 19 7.10 12.27 -8.97
C SER A 19 5.82 11.84 -8.28
N PHE A 20 4.76 12.59 -8.54
CA PHE A 20 3.43 12.28 -8.05
C PHE A 20 2.45 12.24 -9.22
N GLY A 21 1.76 11.12 -9.37
CA GLY A 21 0.62 10.95 -10.25
C GLY A 21 -0.68 11.02 -9.47
N VAL A 22 -1.69 11.70 -10.02
CA VAL A 22 -3.05 11.73 -9.47
C VAL A 22 -4.08 11.42 -10.55
N ALA A 23 -5.07 10.60 -10.20
CA ALA A 23 -6.28 10.36 -10.98
C ALA A 23 -7.50 10.57 -10.08
N LEU A 24 -8.48 11.30 -10.59
CA LEU A 24 -9.70 11.70 -9.89
C LEU A 24 -10.95 11.13 -10.55
N PRO A 25 -12.04 10.89 -9.80
CA PRO A 25 -13.34 10.63 -10.38
C PRO A 25 -13.91 11.89 -11.08
N GLU A 26 -14.72 11.72 -12.12
CA GLU A 26 -15.41 12.84 -12.79
C GLU A 26 -16.41 13.56 -11.87
N THR A 27 -16.98 12.83 -10.92
CA THR A 27 -17.82 13.38 -9.86
C THR A 27 -16.97 13.78 -8.68
N ASN A 28 -17.17 14.98 -8.14
CA ASN A 28 -16.53 15.39 -6.89
C ASN A 28 -16.73 14.31 -5.81
N GLY A 29 -15.62 13.82 -5.27
CA GLY A 29 -15.58 12.79 -4.24
C GLY A 29 -14.43 13.05 -3.28
N ASP A 30 -14.38 12.22 -2.23
CA ASP A 30 -13.34 12.17 -1.22
C ASP A 30 -12.30 11.06 -1.51
N ALA A 31 -12.33 10.50 -2.73
CA ALA A 31 -11.40 9.46 -3.15
C ALA A 31 -10.55 9.89 -4.36
N PHE A 32 -9.30 9.47 -4.36
CA PHE A 32 -8.40 9.60 -5.51
C PHE A 32 -7.42 8.41 -5.58
N ILE A 33 -6.83 8.20 -6.76
CA ILE A 33 -5.74 7.24 -6.93
C ILE A 33 -4.44 8.03 -7.07
N GLY A 34 -3.51 7.78 -6.16
CA GLY A 34 -2.19 8.40 -6.12
C GLY A 34 -1.12 7.43 -6.58
N ARG A 35 -0.07 7.97 -7.21
CA ARG A 35 1.17 7.25 -7.51
C ARG A 35 2.37 8.07 -7.09
N ILE A 36 3.04 7.66 -6.03
CA ILE A 36 4.33 8.23 -5.61
C ILE A 36 5.43 7.45 -6.33
N SER A 37 6.38 8.15 -6.95
CA SER A 37 7.63 7.54 -7.42
C SER A 37 8.78 8.36 -6.89
N ALA A 38 9.74 7.70 -6.24
CA ALA A 38 10.87 8.38 -5.63
C ALA A 38 12.16 7.61 -5.89
N SER A 39 13.17 8.31 -6.39
CA SER A 39 14.51 7.77 -6.66
C SER A 39 15.42 7.90 -5.44
N VAL A 40 14.97 7.39 -4.29
CA VAL A 40 15.67 7.46 -2.98
C VAL A 40 15.55 6.14 -2.23
N GLU A 41 16.50 5.88 -1.33
CA GLU A 41 16.46 4.71 -0.44
C GLU A 41 15.56 4.93 0.79
N GLY A 42 15.30 6.19 1.14
CA GLY A 42 14.51 6.57 2.30
C GLY A 42 13.00 6.56 2.02
N TRP A 43 12.35 7.70 2.25
CA TRP A 43 10.91 7.82 2.19
C TRP A 43 10.49 9.02 1.32
N ALA A 44 9.28 8.94 0.79
CA ALA A 44 8.64 10.05 0.11
C ALA A 44 7.22 10.24 0.61
N ALA A 45 6.76 11.49 0.61
CA ALA A 45 5.45 11.87 1.08
C ALA A 45 4.79 12.88 0.14
N VAL A 46 3.46 12.82 0.13
CA VAL A 46 2.60 13.84 -0.47
C VAL A 46 1.63 14.35 0.60
N SER A 47 1.47 15.66 0.68
CA SER A 47 0.45 16.30 1.51
C SER A 47 -0.73 16.71 0.63
N MET A 48 -1.94 16.41 1.09
CA MET A 48 -3.19 16.77 0.39
C MET A 48 -3.44 18.29 0.40
N ILE A 49 -2.62 19.02 1.12
CA ILE A 49 -2.56 20.48 1.12
C ILE A 49 -1.12 20.93 0.86
N GLY A 50 -0.93 22.18 0.46
CA GLY A 50 0.42 22.75 0.30
C GLY A 50 1.22 22.92 1.60
N SER A 51 0.59 22.71 2.77
CA SER A 51 1.22 22.80 4.09
C SER A 51 1.52 21.42 4.69
N MET A 52 2.44 21.38 5.65
CA MET A 52 2.66 20.21 6.51
C MET A 52 1.64 20.17 7.67
N GLU A 53 1.26 21.35 8.19
CA GLU A 53 0.36 21.52 9.34
C GLU A 53 -1.10 21.28 8.96
N ASP A 54 -1.81 20.52 9.80
CA ASP A 54 -3.25 20.22 9.69
C ASP A 54 -3.70 19.47 8.40
N GLY A 55 -2.74 18.98 7.62
CA GLY A 55 -2.98 18.23 6.38
C GLY A 55 -2.88 16.72 6.56
N VAL A 56 -3.69 15.99 5.79
CA VAL A 56 -3.49 14.54 5.60
C VAL A 56 -2.31 14.33 4.65
N MET A 57 -1.37 13.48 5.06
CA MET A 57 -0.21 13.12 4.28
C MET A 57 -0.17 11.61 4.06
N VAL A 58 0.18 11.20 2.85
CA VAL A 58 0.50 9.81 2.54
C VAL A 58 2.01 9.71 2.43
N VAL A 59 2.60 8.88 3.27
CA VAL A 59 4.03 8.59 3.28
C VAL A 59 4.26 7.15 2.87
N ALA A 60 5.29 6.89 2.07
CA ALA A 60 5.69 5.54 1.68
C ALA A 60 7.21 5.40 1.64
N TRP A 61 7.69 4.19 1.91
CA TRP A 61 9.09 3.80 1.81
C TRP A 61 9.26 2.30 1.56
N PRO A 62 10.41 1.88 0.99
CA PRO A 62 10.78 0.48 0.87
C PRO A 62 11.11 -0.15 2.23
N SER A 63 10.68 -1.39 2.44
CA SER A 63 11.05 -2.23 3.59
C SER A 63 11.32 -3.65 3.11
N GLY A 64 12.58 -3.94 2.79
CA GLY A 64 12.93 -5.17 2.09
C GLY A 64 12.35 -5.17 0.67
N ASP A 65 11.55 -6.18 0.35
CA ASP A 65 10.88 -6.33 -0.95
C ASP A 65 9.47 -5.72 -0.97
N ASP A 66 8.98 -5.22 0.17
CA ASP A 66 7.65 -4.66 0.35
C ASP A 66 7.71 -3.12 0.46
N ILE A 67 6.61 -2.44 0.15
CA ILE A 67 6.44 -1.02 0.43
C ILE A 67 5.56 -0.86 1.66
N VAL A 68 6.06 -0.14 2.66
CA VAL A 68 5.28 0.29 3.82
C VAL A 68 4.75 1.69 3.54
N SER A 69 3.48 1.91 3.83
CA SER A 69 2.84 3.22 3.75
C SER A 69 2.16 3.59 5.06
N SER A 70 1.98 4.89 5.26
CA SER A 70 1.42 5.45 6.48
C SER A 70 0.64 6.71 6.14
N LEU A 71 -0.58 6.81 6.69
CA LEU A 71 -1.32 8.06 6.76
C LEU A 71 -0.86 8.85 7.98
N ARG A 72 -0.52 10.12 7.78
CA ARG A 72 -0.02 11.00 8.83
C ARG A 72 -0.72 12.34 8.81
N THR A 73 -0.92 12.89 9.99
CA THR A 73 -1.33 14.28 10.20
C THR A 73 -0.34 14.93 11.16
N THR A 74 -0.24 16.25 11.12
CA THR A 74 0.48 17.02 12.14
C THR A 74 -0.47 18.05 12.74
N GLY A 75 -0.16 18.51 13.96
CA GLY A 75 -0.99 19.47 14.69
C GLY A 75 -2.05 18.82 15.58
N ASP A 76 -3.14 19.56 15.80
CA ASP A 76 -4.28 19.14 16.65
C ASP A 76 -5.31 18.31 15.87
N SER A 77 -5.04 18.06 14.58
CA SER A 77 -5.89 17.24 13.74
C SER A 77 -5.89 15.80 14.26
N THR A 78 -7.08 15.30 14.60
CA THR A 78 -7.29 13.90 14.98
C THR A 78 -6.83 12.96 13.85
N ASP A 79 -6.64 11.67 14.17
CA ASP A 79 -6.37 10.64 13.16
C ASP A 79 -7.30 10.85 11.95
N PRO A 80 -6.73 10.85 10.73
CA PRO A 80 -7.51 11.18 9.55
C PRO A 80 -8.59 10.11 9.36
N ASP A 81 -9.83 10.52 9.14
CA ASP A 81 -10.93 9.64 8.71
C ASP A 81 -10.76 9.29 7.22
N ALA A 82 -9.59 8.72 6.91
CA ALA A 82 -9.12 8.39 5.59
C ALA A 82 -8.46 7.01 5.61
N ALA A 83 -8.56 6.30 4.50
CA ALA A 83 -7.95 4.99 4.31
C ALA A 83 -7.09 5.01 3.05
N VAL A 84 -5.94 4.35 3.12
CA VAL A 84 -5.07 4.13 1.97
C VAL A 84 -5.00 2.63 1.71
N THR A 85 -5.38 2.24 0.50
CA THR A 85 -5.33 0.85 0.04
C THR A 85 -4.37 0.75 -1.13
N THR A 86 -3.38 -0.12 -1.04
CA THR A 86 -2.38 -0.31 -2.10
C THR A 86 -3.01 -0.90 -3.37
N ILE A 87 -2.53 -0.45 -4.53
CA ILE A 87 -2.75 -1.07 -5.84
C ILE A 87 -1.46 -1.85 -6.17
N PRO A 88 -1.45 -3.19 -6.01
CA PRO A 88 -0.23 -3.99 -6.11
C PRO A 88 0.42 -3.95 -7.49
N GLU A 89 -0.40 -3.91 -8.55
CA GLU A 89 0.07 -3.94 -9.93
C GLU A 89 0.91 -2.72 -10.30
N GLY A 90 0.63 -1.57 -9.68
CA GLY A 90 1.40 -0.33 -9.84
C GLY A 90 2.43 -0.08 -8.74
N THR A 91 2.74 -1.08 -7.91
CA THR A 91 3.59 -0.93 -6.73
C THR A 91 4.81 -1.83 -6.82
N PHE A 92 6.01 -1.24 -6.86
CA PHE A 92 7.26 -1.98 -7.01
C PHE A 92 8.47 -1.20 -6.50
N ILE A 93 9.52 -1.94 -6.16
CA ILE A 93 10.85 -1.42 -5.83
C ILE A 93 11.80 -1.84 -6.96
N ASN A 94 12.69 -0.93 -7.35
CA ASN A 94 13.75 -1.20 -8.32
C ASN A 94 15.10 -0.70 -7.80
N GLU A 95 16.17 -0.94 -8.56
CA GLU A 95 17.54 -0.54 -8.18
C GLU A 95 17.71 0.98 -8.01
N THR A 96 16.80 1.76 -8.59
CA THR A 96 16.87 3.23 -8.62
C THR A 96 15.91 3.92 -7.66
N GLY A 97 15.03 3.18 -6.97
CA GLY A 97 14.01 3.74 -6.10
C GLY A 97 12.75 2.88 -6.01
N PHE A 98 11.61 3.51 -5.75
CA PHE A 98 10.34 2.83 -5.61
C PHE A 98 9.18 3.58 -6.25
N THR A 99 8.14 2.84 -6.59
CA THR A 99 6.84 3.33 -7.03
C THR A 99 5.77 2.73 -6.14
N TYR A 100 4.93 3.58 -5.56
CA TYR A 100 3.82 3.22 -4.72
C TYR A 100 2.53 3.77 -5.30
N THR A 101 1.63 2.89 -5.75
CA THR A 101 0.31 3.25 -6.27
C THR A 101 -0.76 2.85 -5.26
N PHE A 102 -1.69 3.75 -4.97
CA PHE A 102 -2.70 3.55 -3.93
C PHE A 102 -4.01 4.25 -4.24
N LEU A 103 -5.10 3.68 -3.75
CA LEU A 103 -6.38 4.34 -3.59
C LEU A 103 -6.42 5.01 -2.22
N CYS A 104 -6.76 6.29 -2.18
CA CYS A 104 -6.94 7.07 -0.97
C CYS A 104 -8.44 7.40 -0.85
N GLU A 105 -9.14 6.83 0.12
CA GLU A 105 -10.55 7.07 0.41
C GLU A 105 -10.66 8.00 1.63
N GLY A 106 -11.58 8.96 1.62
CA GLY A 106 -11.67 9.99 2.66
C GLY A 106 -10.56 11.05 2.58
N CYS A 107 -9.71 11.01 1.57
CA CYS A 107 -8.61 11.93 1.36
C CYS A 107 -9.04 13.13 0.52
N VAL A 108 -9.63 14.13 1.18
CA VAL A 108 -10.09 15.36 0.52
C VAL A 108 -8.90 16.21 0.08
N ILE A 109 -8.89 16.60 -1.20
CA ILE A 109 -7.97 17.59 -1.75
C ILE A 109 -8.71 18.93 -1.87
N PRO A 110 -8.57 19.86 -0.91
CA PRO A 110 -9.42 21.05 -0.82
C PRO A 110 -9.09 22.13 -1.87
N GLY A 111 -8.01 21.99 -2.63
CA GLY A 111 -7.58 22.94 -3.65
C GLY A 111 -6.61 22.30 -4.63
N ASN A 112 -5.95 23.12 -5.46
CA ASN A 112 -5.10 22.60 -6.53
C ASN A 112 -3.62 22.53 -6.17
N THR A 113 -3.25 22.85 -4.92
CA THR A 113 -1.86 22.89 -4.46
C THR A 113 -1.62 21.77 -3.45
N LEU A 114 -0.66 20.90 -3.78
CA LEU A 114 -0.24 19.78 -2.97
C LEU A 114 1.19 20.01 -2.46
N GLY A 115 1.54 19.38 -1.35
CA GLY A 115 2.90 19.35 -0.81
C GLY A 115 3.61 18.06 -1.19
N TYR A 116 4.94 18.10 -1.30
CA TYR A 116 5.77 16.90 -1.37
C TYR A 116 6.97 17.00 -0.43
N ALA A 117 7.45 15.86 0.03
CA ALA A 117 8.68 15.73 0.79
C ALA A 117 9.40 14.43 0.43
N VAL A 118 10.73 14.47 0.44
CA VAL A 118 11.60 13.34 0.11
C VAL A 118 12.74 13.29 1.09
N SER A 119 13.13 12.09 1.50
CA SER A 119 14.32 11.86 2.30
C SER A 119 15.14 10.70 1.75
N ASN A 120 16.46 10.83 1.81
CA ASN A 120 17.39 9.74 1.55
C ASN A 120 17.60 8.85 2.79
N THR A 121 17.10 9.27 3.96
CA THR A 121 17.27 8.52 5.20
C THR A 121 16.16 7.49 5.36
N VAL A 122 16.55 6.22 5.48
CA VAL A 122 15.66 5.10 5.81
C VAL A 122 15.04 5.33 7.20
N PRO A 123 13.73 5.09 7.39
CA PRO A 123 13.11 5.17 8.71
C PRO A 123 13.80 4.26 9.73
N VAL A 124 13.77 4.62 11.02
CA VAL A 124 14.44 3.88 12.10
C VAL A 124 13.93 2.43 12.19
N GLU A 125 12.63 2.23 12.01
CA GLU A 125 11.97 0.93 12.02
C GLU A 125 11.20 0.73 10.71
N PRO A 126 11.87 0.41 9.59
CA PRO A 126 11.27 0.48 8.26
C PRO A 126 10.13 -0.52 8.06
N ALA A 127 10.01 -1.56 8.89
CA ALA A 127 8.90 -2.51 8.84
C ALA A 127 7.62 -2.02 9.56
N ILE A 128 7.66 -0.85 10.22
CA ILE A 128 6.57 -0.34 11.05
C ILE A 128 6.06 0.98 10.45
N ASP A 129 4.77 1.04 10.10
CA ASP A 129 4.10 2.21 9.52
C ASP A 129 4.14 3.45 10.42
N SER A 130 4.17 3.25 11.75
CA SER A 130 4.33 4.30 12.75
C SER A 130 5.77 4.71 13.02
N SER A 131 6.77 4.22 12.26
CA SER A 131 8.18 4.54 12.48
C SER A 131 8.40 6.05 12.52
N PRO A 132 9.20 6.57 13.46
CA PRO A 132 9.65 7.96 13.41
C PRO A 132 10.33 8.26 12.06
N LEU A 133 10.03 9.43 11.51
CA LEU A 133 10.66 9.95 10.30
C LEU A 133 11.47 11.18 10.68
N GLU A 134 12.72 11.23 10.22
CA GLU A 134 13.56 12.41 10.37
C GLU A 134 13.10 13.53 9.42
N ILE A 135 13.64 14.74 9.61
CA ILE A 135 13.36 15.87 8.72
C ILE A 135 13.76 15.49 7.28
N PRO A 136 12.93 15.77 6.26
CA PRO A 136 13.25 15.43 4.87
C PRO A 136 14.48 16.19 4.36
N GLU A 137 15.62 15.52 4.22
CA GLU A 137 16.85 16.10 3.67
C GLU A 137 16.92 16.06 2.14
N GLY A 138 16.09 15.22 1.50
CA GLY A 138 16.02 15.08 0.04
C GLY A 138 15.26 16.21 -0.65
N GLY A 139 14.63 17.11 0.13
CA GLY A 139 13.90 18.28 -0.33
C GLY A 139 12.39 18.17 -0.13
N PHE A 140 11.75 19.32 0.01
CA PHE A 140 10.31 19.46 0.13
C PHE A 140 9.85 20.71 -0.61
N GLY A 141 8.57 20.76 -0.95
CA GLY A 141 7.99 21.93 -1.60
C GLY A 141 6.51 21.73 -1.91
N THR A 142 5.96 22.64 -2.69
CA THR A 142 4.60 22.55 -3.19
C THR A 142 4.59 22.47 -4.71
N PHE A 143 3.52 21.92 -5.24
CA PHE A 143 3.23 21.92 -6.66
C PHE A 143 1.74 22.06 -6.89
N ASP A 144 1.39 22.66 -8.02
CA ASP A 144 0.02 22.75 -8.47
C ASP A 144 -0.31 21.60 -9.43
N PHE A 145 -1.54 21.13 -9.37
CA PHE A 145 -2.09 20.17 -10.31
C PHE A 145 -3.39 20.70 -10.92
N ASP A 146 -3.79 20.14 -12.06
CA ASP A 146 -5.02 20.51 -12.77
C ASP A 146 -6.04 19.41 -12.53
N ALA A 147 -6.92 19.65 -11.56
CA ALA A 147 -7.94 18.69 -11.17
C ALA A 147 -8.81 18.24 -12.35
N ALA A 148 -9.11 19.12 -13.31
CA ALA A 148 -9.90 18.75 -14.48
C ALA A 148 -9.14 17.79 -15.41
N ALA A 149 -7.83 18.00 -15.57
CA ALA A 149 -6.98 17.10 -16.36
C ALA A 149 -6.72 15.75 -15.67
N ALA A 150 -6.89 15.68 -14.34
CA ALA A 150 -6.75 14.45 -13.56
C ALA A 150 -8.03 13.58 -13.54
N GLN A 151 -9.17 14.11 -13.99
CA GLN A 151 -10.44 13.37 -13.97
C GLN A 151 -10.51 12.26 -15.03
N SER A 152 -11.13 11.14 -14.68
CA SER A 152 -11.39 10.05 -15.62
C SER A 152 -12.68 9.28 -15.31
N ALA A 153 -13.42 8.93 -16.37
CA ALA A 153 -14.55 8.01 -16.30
C ALA A 153 -14.15 6.59 -15.88
N ASN A 154 -12.89 6.20 -16.07
CA ASN A 154 -12.36 4.88 -15.72
C ASN A 154 -11.95 4.77 -14.24
N PHE A 155 -12.10 5.85 -13.46
CA PHE A 155 -11.64 5.89 -12.07
C PHE A 155 -12.17 4.72 -11.23
N ALA A 156 -13.46 4.37 -11.38
CA ALA A 156 -14.05 3.27 -10.62
C ALA A 156 -13.42 1.91 -10.96
N GLU A 157 -13.13 1.65 -12.23
CA GLU A 157 -12.44 0.43 -12.67
C GLU A 157 -11.02 0.37 -12.12
N TRP A 158 -10.31 1.50 -12.10
CA TRP A 158 -8.98 1.58 -11.52
C TRP A 158 -8.97 1.43 -10.00
N ALA A 159 -10.00 1.93 -9.33
CA ALA A 159 -10.17 1.79 -7.88
C ALA A 159 -10.39 0.32 -7.48
N ASP A 160 -11.04 -0.48 -8.32
CA ASP A 160 -11.22 -1.93 -8.11
C ASP A 160 -9.89 -2.72 -8.13
N LEU A 161 -8.80 -2.13 -8.64
CA LEU A 161 -7.44 -2.71 -8.54
C LEU A 161 -6.86 -2.57 -7.13
N ALA A 162 -7.43 -1.73 -6.27
CA ALA A 162 -7.01 -1.58 -4.89
C ALA A 162 -7.47 -2.78 -4.07
N GLY A 163 -6.53 -3.47 -3.44
CA GLY A 163 -6.82 -4.73 -2.76
C GLY A 163 -5.64 -5.69 -2.80
N GLU A 164 -5.86 -6.91 -2.28
CA GLU A 164 -4.88 -7.99 -2.02
C GLU A 164 -3.44 -7.72 -2.51
N TYR A 165 -2.67 -6.96 -1.71
CA TYR A 165 -1.21 -6.98 -1.80
C TYR A 165 -0.73 -8.30 -1.18
N ASP A 166 -0.84 -9.38 -1.96
CA ASP A 166 -0.32 -10.68 -1.57
C ASP A 166 1.19 -10.70 -1.81
N THR A 167 1.96 -10.55 -0.72
CA THR A 167 3.43 -10.67 -0.69
C THR A 167 3.95 -12.07 -1.04
N THR A 168 3.09 -12.99 -1.50
CA THR A 168 3.47 -14.38 -1.79
C THR A 168 3.49 -14.80 -3.28
N SER A 169 3.34 -13.89 -4.25
CA SER A 169 3.16 -14.32 -5.67
C SER A 169 4.36 -14.21 -6.64
N LYS A 170 5.52 -13.65 -6.28
CA LYS A 170 6.66 -13.54 -7.23
C LYS A 170 7.63 -14.73 -7.30
N ASP A 171 7.33 -15.85 -6.65
CA ASP A 171 8.01 -17.14 -6.90
C ASP A 171 7.09 -18.10 -7.67
N ALA A 172 6.88 -17.85 -8.96
CA ALA A 172 6.19 -18.81 -9.83
C ALA A 172 6.89 -18.96 -11.18
N ASN A 173 8.08 -19.55 -11.16
CA ASN A 173 8.51 -20.41 -12.27
C ASN A 173 7.92 -21.82 -12.08
N VAL A 174 6.60 -21.99 -12.26
CA VAL A 174 5.98 -23.30 -12.52
C VAL A 174 4.74 -23.14 -13.42
N SER A 175 4.77 -23.82 -14.56
CA SER A 175 3.73 -24.02 -15.57
C SER A 175 2.35 -24.44 -15.00
N PRO A 176 1.21 -24.13 -15.66
CA PRO A 176 -0.11 -24.26 -15.05
C PRO A 176 -0.61 -25.71 -15.11
N GLU A 177 -0.76 -26.36 -13.96
CA GLU A 177 -1.59 -27.56 -13.85
C GLU A 177 -2.89 -27.25 -13.11
N LYS A 178 -3.98 -27.33 -13.89
CA LYS A 178 -5.39 -27.22 -13.50
C LYS A 178 -5.65 -27.77 -12.10
N ARG A 179 -6.04 -26.92 -11.16
CA ARG A 179 -6.51 -27.38 -9.85
C ARG A 179 -7.94 -26.91 -9.62
N GLY A 180 -8.86 -27.78 -10.03
CA GLY A 180 -10.27 -27.68 -9.70
C GLY A 180 -10.48 -27.63 -8.19
N LEU A 181 -11.48 -26.84 -7.83
CA LEU A 181 -12.08 -26.68 -6.51
C LEU A 181 -12.24 -28.06 -5.82
N ARG A 182 -11.43 -28.36 -4.81
CA ARG A 182 -11.66 -29.51 -3.91
C ARG A 182 -12.20 -28.99 -2.58
N LYS A 183 -13.51 -29.11 -2.39
CA LYS A 183 -14.17 -28.99 -1.09
C LYS A 183 -13.56 -30.00 -0.12
N VAL A 184 -12.91 -29.53 0.94
CA VAL A 184 -12.51 -30.37 2.07
C VAL A 184 -13.73 -30.53 2.97
N THR A 185 -14.33 -31.72 2.95
CA THR A 185 -15.37 -32.11 3.91
C THR A 185 -14.67 -32.80 5.08
N CYS A 186 -14.74 -32.22 6.28
CA CYS A 186 -14.38 -32.92 7.51
C CYS A 186 -15.49 -33.93 7.84
N ALA A 187 -15.13 -35.20 8.03
CA ALA A 187 -16.04 -36.22 8.51
C ALA A 187 -16.44 -35.91 9.96
N GLY A 188 -17.62 -35.30 10.12
CA GLY A 188 -18.47 -35.34 11.31
C GLY A 188 -17.78 -35.14 12.67
N ARG A 189 -17.42 -33.89 13.00
CA ARG A 189 -17.58 -33.24 14.33
C ARG A 189 -16.97 -31.83 14.29
N SER A 190 -17.69 -30.87 14.85
CA SER A 190 -17.27 -29.47 14.99
C SER A 190 -16.20 -29.34 16.07
N CYS A 191 -15.10 -28.63 15.77
CA CYS A 191 -14.14 -28.16 16.76
C CYS A 191 -14.23 -26.63 16.82
N ASN A 192 -14.83 -26.13 17.91
CA ASN A 192 -14.90 -24.72 18.26
C ASN A 192 -13.77 -24.45 19.27
N GLY A 193 -12.86 -23.50 19.00
CA GLY A 193 -11.80 -23.13 19.94
C GLY A 193 -10.58 -22.48 19.29
N SER A 194 -10.11 -21.39 19.91
CA SER A 194 -9.23 -20.36 19.39
C SER A 194 -7.78 -20.76 19.05
N SER A 195 -7.17 -19.88 18.24
CA SER A 195 -5.73 -19.69 18.02
C SER A 195 -5.04 -20.62 17.01
N ILE A 196 -5.04 -20.18 15.75
CA ILE A 196 -4.18 -20.73 14.69
C ILE A 196 -2.80 -20.06 14.80
N MET A 197 -1.85 -20.75 15.42
CA MET A 197 -0.42 -20.43 15.29
C MET A 197 0.11 -21.10 14.00
N TYR A 198 0.45 -20.30 12.99
CA TYR A 198 1.06 -20.78 11.75
C TYR A 198 2.56 -21.06 11.98
N ARG A 199 2.99 -22.32 11.99
CA ARG A 199 4.42 -22.68 11.85
C ARG A 199 4.68 -23.21 10.45
N LYS A 200 5.48 -22.46 9.67
CA LYS A 200 6.04 -22.83 8.36
C LYS A 200 6.57 -24.27 8.37
N LYS A 201 6.09 -25.10 7.44
CA LYS A 201 6.49 -26.50 7.25
C LYS A 201 7.98 -26.61 6.90
N ARG A 202 8.78 -27.26 7.76
CA ARG A 202 9.93 -28.06 7.33
C ARG A 202 9.88 -29.43 8.02
N ALA A 203 10.10 -30.46 7.19
CA ALA A 203 10.38 -31.86 7.52
C ALA A 203 9.26 -32.70 8.15
N LEU A 204 8.83 -33.70 7.37
CA LEU A 204 8.11 -34.90 7.80
C LEU A 204 8.78 -35.54 9.03
N ARG A 205 8.07 -35.57 10.17
CA ARG A 205 8.22 -36.62 11.19
C ARG A 205 6.85 -36.99 11.74
N LYS A 206 6.59 -38.30 11.81
CA LYS A 206 5.37 -38.90 12.39
C LYS A 206 5.15 -38.34 13.80
N VAL A 207 3.99 -37.70 14.02
CA VAL A 207 3.50 -37.42 15.38
C VAL A 207 2.70 -38.64 15.82
N THR A 208 3.28 -39.43 16.70
CA THR A 208 2.57 -40.48 17.44
C THR A 208 1.77 -39.78 18.54
N CYS A 209 0.44 -39.82 18.48
CA CYS A 209 -0.39 -39.38 19.61
C CYS A 209 -0.23 -40.36 20.77
N ALA A 210 0.53 -39.96 21.79
CA ALA A 210 0.57 -40.64 23.07
C ALA A 210 -0.46 -40.01 24.02
N GLY A 211 -1.34 -40.85 24.55
CA GLY A 211 -1.97 -40.65 25.86
C GLY A 211 -3.19 -39.74 25.91
N MET A 212 -4.37 -40.30 25.63
CA MET A 212 -5.57 -40.07 26.45
C MET A 212 -6.56 -41.19 26.13
N GLY A 213 -6.67 -42.13 27.08
CA GLY A 213 -7.52 -43.30 26.96
C GLY A 213 -8.99 -42.93 27.05
N CYS A 214 -9.80 -43.52 26.17
CA CYS A 214 -11.23 -43.65 26.36
C CYS A 214 -11.47 -44.97 27.12
N SER A 215 -12.05 -44.94 28.32
CA SER A 215 -12.73 -46.11 28.88
C SER A 215 -14.21 -46.03 28.51
N GLY A 216 -14.75 -47.16 28.05
CA GLY A 216 -16.17 -47.31 27.71
C GLY A 216 -16.77 -48.48 28.49
N SER A 217 -17.97 -48.24 29.01
CA SER A 217 -19.14 -49.13 28.93
C SER A 217 -20.37 -48.24 29.03
#